data_AF-A0A178WA60-F1
#
_entry.id   AF-A0A178WA60-F1
#
_cell.length_a   1.000
_cell.length_b   1.000
_cell.length_c   1.000
_cell.angle_alpha   90.00
_cell.angle_beta   90.00
_cell.angle_gamma   90.00
#
_symmetry.space_group_name_H-M   'P 1'
#
loop_
_entity.id
_entity.type
_entity.pdbx_description
1 polymer ?
#
loop_
_entity_poly.entity_id
_entity_poly.type
_entity_poly.pdbx_seq_one_letter_code
_entity_poly.pdbx_strand_id
1 'polypeptide(L)'
;MDKSSGLDFINQMFPVEASLSCVESFMQKICDEIRRVDATILAVVSQQGNSGTRAKENLNDAICAAEELSHKIQEIKSKAEQTEAMVQDICSDIKKLDFAKKNITTAVTALSRLTMLVSAVQQLQVMTSKRQYKEAATQLEAINELCNHFKAYMDLPKIMELREKLKNIKQILKFHVFSDFSSLGTGTETEELFLLKKLSDSCLVVDALEPSVREELINNFCSRELTSYEQIYVGAELKTLDEIELIYNQLSCLIRKNQGKWTIFPASWHVPYRLCIQLSRKTRVQVESILVNLKEKSDVEKLLLELKRTLEFERELEMKFGGGGSIGDDIIGGGGNNSQKFNFRGMISSCFEPHLTIYIEKEEMELMQLLEKVVQEETWDIEEESQTNILSSSIQLFFTIKRSLKRCSALTKNQTLFNLFKVFQRVLNAYATKLFVKLPKGGTSIIAAATGMDGRIKVSEKDERMICYIVNTADYCHKTSGDLVEEVSTIIHPPYANGVDISEVQDAFSSVITSALVTLVHGLETKFDKEMADMTRVSWGIFKSVGDQSNK
;
A
#
# COMPACT_ATOMS: atom_id res chain seq x y z
N MET A 1 12.51 -52.02 116.92
CA MET A 1 12.84 -52.01 118.36
C MET A 1 11.58 -51.56 119.10
N ASP A 2 10.73 -52.50 119.49
CA ASP A 2 9.87 -52.34 120.66
C ASP A 2 9.68 -53.74 121.21
N LYS A 3 10.70 -54.17 121.95
CA LYS A 3 10.74 -55.46 122.66
C LYS A 3 9.77 -55.47 123.86
N SER A 4 9.07 -54.37 124.11
CA SER A 4 8.00 -54.18 125.10
C SER A 4 6.66 -54.75 124.65
N SER A 5 6.32 -54.63 123.36
CA SER A 5 5.02 -55.12 122.85
C SER A 5 4.92 -56.63 122.93
N GLY A 6 6.00 -57.39 122.78
CA GLY A 6 5.94 -58.85 122.80
C GLY A 6 5.40 -59.42 124.11
N LEU A 7 5.89 -58.94 125.26
CA LEU A 7 5.50 -59.44 126.58
C LEU A 7 4.11 -58.93 127.00
N ASP A 8 3.79 -57.66 126.72
CA ASP A 8 2.44 -57.12 126.96
C ASP A 8 1.41 -57.79 126.06
N PHE A 9 1.75 -58.03 124.80
CA PHE A 9 0.90 -58.72 123.84
C PHE A 9 0.70 -60.19 124.22
N ILE A 10 1.72 -60.85 124.78
CA ILE A 10 1.60 -62.21 125.29
C ILE A 10 0.73 -62.24 126.56
N ASN A 11 0.94 -61.34 127.52
CA ASN A 11 0.15 -61.29 128.77
C ASN A 11 -1.30 -60.85 128.54
N GLN A 12 -1.55 -59.98 127.54
CA GLN A 12 -2.90 -59.53 127.19
C GLN A 12 -3.69 -60.62 126.46
N MET A 13 -3.01 -61.49 125.70
CA MET A 13 -3.65 -62.57 124.96
C MET A 13 -3.82 -63.85 125.79
N PHE A 14 -3.04 -64.01 126.88
CA PHE A 14 -3.10 -65.20 127.74
C PHE A 14 -3.14 -64.86 129.25
N PRO A 15 -4.25 -64.33 129.79
CA PRO A 15 -4.31 -63.78 131.15
C PRO A 15 -4.57 -64.80 132.27
N VAL A 16 -5.03 -66.02 131.96
CA VAL A 16 -5.30 -67.06 132.97
C VAL A 16 -4.86 -68.42 132.42
N GLU A 17 -4.49 -69.35 133.30
CA GLU A 17 -3.86 -70.65 132.95
C GLU A 17 -4.62 -71.47 131.89
N ALA A 18 -5.94 -71.34 131.78
CA ALA A 18 -6.73 -72.00 130.73
C ALA A 18 -6.45 -71.47 129.31
N SER A 19 -5.95 -70.24 129.19
CA SER A 19 -5.69 -69.56 127.91
C SER A 19 -4.41 -70.03 127.23
N LEU A 20 -3.47 -70.66 127.95
CA LEU A 20 -2.27 -71.27 127.38
C LEU A 20 -2.57 -72.33 126.31
N SER A 21 -3.80 -72.89 126.31
CA SER A 21 -4.28 -73.82 125.28
C SER A 21 -4.43 -73.20 123.87
N CYS A 22 -4.39 -71.88 123.74
CA CYS A 22 -4.60 -71.18 122.47
C CYS A 22 -3.32 -70.58 121.84
N VAL A 23 -2.15 -70.69 122.49
CA VAL A 23 -0.85 -70.16 122.01
C VAL A 23 -0.47 -70.77 120.65
N GLU A 24 -0.69 -72.08 120.48
CA GLU A 24 -0.42 -72.79 119.23
C GLU A 24 -1.17 -72.17 118.03
N SER A 25 -2.45 -71.84 118.22
CA SER A 25 -3.31 -71.29 117.16
C SER A 25 -2.88 -69.88 116.72
N PHE A 26 -2.27 -69.11 117.63
CA PHE A 26 -1.83 -67.75 117.34
C PHE A 26 -0.44 -67.71 116.68
N MET A 27 0.51 -68.55 117.14
CA MET A 27 1.77 -68.76 116.41
C MET A 27 1.50 -69.21 114.98
N GLN A 28 0.47 -70.03 114.76
CA GLN A 28 0.06 -70.45 113.43
C GLN A 28 -0.43 -69.27 112.57
N LYS A 29 -1.24 -68.36 113.12
CA LYS A 29 -1.66 -67.13 112.42
C LYS A 29 -0.49 -66.23 112.02
N ILE A 30 0.48 -65.99 112.90
CA ILE A 30 1.65 -65.17 112.54
C ILE A 30 2.53 -65.87 111.49
N CYS A 31 2.75 -67.17 111.63
CA CYS A 31 3.46 -67.94 110.60
C CYS A 31 2.74 -67.89 109.25
N ASP A 32 1.41 -67.94 109.26
CA ASP A 32 0.60 -67.84 108.04
C ASP A 32 0.66 -66.43 107.42
N GLU A 33 0.67 -65.37 108.23
CA GLU A 33 0.80 -63.98 107.75
C GLU A 33 2.19 -63.70 107.16
N ILE A 34 3.26 -64.16 107.81
CA ILE A 34 4.63 -64.05 107.29
C ILE A 34 4.76 -64.82 105.97
N ARG A 35 4.24 -66.05 105.92
CA ARG A 35 4.21 -66.84 104.67
C ARG A 35 3.42 -66.13 103.58
N ARG A 36 2.33 -65.45 103.91
CA ARG A 36 1.52 -64.69 102.95
C ARG A 36 2.28 -63.50 102.37
N VAL A 37 2.99 -62.75 103.21
CA VAL A 37 3.79 -61.60 102.76
C VAL A 37 4.97 -62.06 101.92
N ASP A 38 5.70 -63.09 102.33
CA ASP A 38 6.81 -63.67 101.54
C ASP A 38 6.31 -64.22 100.21
N ALA A 39 5.16 -64.92 100.19
CA ALA A 39 4.54 -65.37 98.96
C ALA A 39 4.15 -64.20 98.04
N THR A 40 3.71 -63.07 98.61
CA THR A 40 3.35 -61.87 97.84
C THR A 40 4.59 -61.19 97.26
N ILE A 41 5.67 -61.05 98.04
CA ILE A 41 6.94 -60.47 97.56
C ILE A 41 7.54 -61.35 96.47
N LEU A 42 7.58 -62.67 96.68
CA LEU A 42 8.04 -63.61 95.66
C LEU A 42 7.19 -63.55 94.39
N ALA A 43 5.86 -63.40 94.52
CA ALA A 43 4.97 -63.21 93.36
C ALA A 43 5.29 -61.92 92.59
N VAL A 44 5.53 -60.80 93.27
CA VAL A 44 5.85 -59.53 92.60
C VAL A 44 7.25 -59.54 91.98
N VAL A 45 8.25 -60.08 92.68
CA VAL A 45 9.63 -60.16 92.15
C VAL A 45 9.70 -61.14 90.97
N SER A 46 9.01 -62.27 91.03
CA SER A 46 8.90 -63.19 89.88
C SER A 46 8.14 -62.55 88.72
N GLN A 47 7.06 -61.80 88.98
CA GLN A 47 6.33 -61.07 87.95
C GLN A 47 7.19 -59.98 87.31
N GLN A 48 7.97 -59.22 88.09
CA GLN A 48 8.85 -58.17 87.57
C GLN A 48 10.07 -58.75 86.84
N GLY A 49 10.65 -59.86 87.33
CA GLY A 49 11.66 -60.64 86.62
C GLY A 49 11.15 -61.12 85.27
N ASN A 50 9.93 -61.68 85.24
CA ASN A 50 9.27 -62.15 84.02
C ASN A 50 8.85 -61.01 83.08
N SER A 51 8.44 -59.85 83.61
CA SER A 51 8.11 -58.66 82.80
C SER A 51 9.37 -58.02 82.19
N GLY A 52 10.49 -58.02 82.92
CA GLY A 52 11.77 -57.51 82.43
C GLY A 52 12.40 -58.39 81.34
N THR A 53 12.31 -59.72 81.46
CA THR A 53 12.72 -60.65 80.39
C THR A 53 11.81 -60.52 79.18
N ARG A 54 10.48 -60.48 79.37
CA ARG A 54 9.51 -60.29 78.27
C ARG A 54 9.67 -58.95 77.54
N ALA A 55 10.00 -57.86 78.25
CA ALA A 55 10.26 -56.57 77.61
C ALA A 55 11.53 -56.61 76.75
N LYS A 56 12.58 -57.31 77.19
CA LYS A 56 13.80 -57.54 76.40
C LYS A 56 13.55 -58.45 75.21
N GLU A 57 12.78 -59.51 75.39
CA GLU A 57 12.35 -60.41 74.30
C GLU A 57 11.56 -59.63 73.25
N ASN A 58 10.51 -58.88 73.64
CA ASN A 58 9.74 -58.06 72.72
C ASN A 58 10.58 -57.00 72.00
N LEU A 59 11.58 -56.42 72.69
CA LEU A 59 12.49 -55.45 72.08
C LEU A 59 13.41 -56.13 71.05
N ASN A 60 13.96 -57.31 71.37
CA ASN A 60 14.74 -58.10 70.43
C ASN A 60 13.91 -58.55 69.24
N ASP A 61 12.67 -59.01 69.46
CA ASP A 61 11.74 -59.38 68.40
C ASP A 61 11.41 -58.17 67.49
N ALA A 62 11.23 -56.98 68.07
CA ALA A 62 11.02 -55.75 67.31
C ALA A 62 12.27 -55.33 66.51
N ILE A 63 13.47 -55.51 67.06
CA ILE A 63 14.74 -55.27 66.37
C ILE A 63 14.89 -56.26 65.20
N CYS A 64 14.68 -57.56 65.44
CA CYS A 64 14.72 -58.58 64.40
C CYS A 64 13.68 -58.32 63.31
N ALA A 65 12.45 -57.92 63.66
CA ALA A 65 11.42 -57.56 62.69
C ALA A 65 11.78 -56.30 61.88
N ALA A 66 12.44 -55.31 62.50
CA ALA A 66 12.92 -54.12 61.82
C ALA A 66 14.08 -54.43 60.87
N GLU A 67 15.01 -55.30 61.27
CA GLU A 67 16.09 -55.81 60.40
C GLU A 67 15.52 -56.60 59.22
N GLU A 68 14.52 -57.46 59.46
CA GLU A 68 13.83 -58.20 58.41
C GLU A 68 13.09 -57.27 57.45
N LEU A 69 12.43 -56.22 57.96
CA LEU A 69 11.79 -55.20 57.13
C LEU A 69 12.81 -54.42 56.30
N SER A 70 13.94 -54.02 56.89
CA SER A 70 15.02 -53.34 56.18
C SER A 70 15.56 -54.22 55.04
N HIS A 71 15.76 -55.51 55.32
CA HIS A 71 16.17 -56.47 54.29
C HIS A 71 15.12 -56.58 53.18
N LYS A 72 13.84 -56.71 53.52
CA LYS A 72 12.74 -56.76 52.52
C LYS A 72 12.66 -55.47 51.69
N ILE A 73 12.83 -54.30 52.30
CA ILE A 73 12.85 -53.02 51.58
C ILE A 73 14.05 -52.96 50.62
N GLN A 74 15.22 -53.42 51.06
CA GLN A 74 16.42 -53.45 50.22
C GLN A 74 16.28 -54.45 49.06
N GLU A 75 15.65 -55.60 49.31
CA GLU A 75 15.31 -56.57 48.26
C GLU A 75 14.29 -56.00 47.27
N ILE A 76 13.23 -55.34 47.74
CA ILE A 76 12.24 -54.66 46.88
C ILE A 76 12.91 -53.57 46.05
N LYS A 77 13.79 -52.77 46.65
CA LYS A 77 14.54 -51.72 45.96
C LYS A 77 15.42 -52.32 44.86
N SER A 78 16.16 -53.39 45.16
CA SER A 78 17.00 -54.07 44.18
C SER A 78 16.16 -54.67 43.03
N LYS A 79 15.01 -55.29 43.34
CA LYS A 79 14.07 -55.78 42.32
C LYS A 79 13.47 -54.64 41.49
N ALA A 80 13.18 -53.49 42.10
CA ALA A 80 12.67 -52.31 41.41
C ALA A 80 13.73 -51.74 40.45
N GLU A 81 14.99 -51.63 40.87
CA GLU A 81 16.11 -51.21 40.01
C GLU A 81 16.34 -52.19 38.85
N GLN A 82 16.26 -53.51 39.11
CA GLN A 82 16.32 -54.51 38.06
C GLN A 82 15.13 -54.42 37.09
N THR A 83 13.93 -54.14 37.60
CA THR A 83 12.72 -53.96 36.76
C THR A 83 12.83 -52.68 35.94
N GLU A 84 13.34 -51.59 36.50
CA GLU A 84 13.59 -50.34 35.77
C GLU A 84 14.59 -50.55 34.63
N ALA A 85 15.72 -51.22 34.90
CA ALA A 85 16.71 -51.54 33.89
C ALA A 85 16.12 -52.43 32.77
N MET A 86 15.32 -53.45 33.13
CA MET A 86 14.63 -54.31 32.17
C MET A 86 13.62 -53.53 31.32
N VAL A 87 12.82 -52.66 31.93
CA VAL A 87 11.83 -51.83 31.23
C VAL A 87 12.53 -50.84 30.30
N GLN A 88 13.65 -50.25 30.72
CA GLN A 88 14.42 -49.33 29.90
C GLN A 88 15.00 -50.02 28.66
N ASP A 89 15.44 -51.27 28.79
CA ASP A 89 15.89 -52.10 27.66
C ASP A 89 14.73 -52.43 26.70
N ILE A 90 13.59 -52.87 27.23
CA ILE A 90 12.37 -53.11 26.45
C ILE A 90 11.92 -51.84 25.70
N CYS A 91 11.92 -50.68 26.36
CA CYS A 91 11.55 -49.41 25.74
C CYS A 91 12.56 -48.96 24.66
N SER A 92 13.85 -49.31 24.80
CA SER A 92 14.87 -49.05 23.76
C SER A 92 14.56 -49.84 22.49
N ASP A 93 14.21 -51.11 22.64
CA ASP A 93 13.87 -51.97 21.51
C ASP A 93 12.54 -51.60 20.85
N ILE A 94 11.53 -51.19 21.63
CA ILE A 94 10.28 -50.62 21.09
C ILE A 94 10.58 -49.38 20.25
N LYS A 95 11.47 -48.49 20.70
CA LYS A 95 11.87 -47.31 19.91
C LYS A 95 12.54 -47.72 18.60
N LYS A 96 13.46 -48.69 18.61
CA LYS A 96 14.09 -49.20 17.38
C LYS A 96 13.05 -49.78 16.42
N LEU A 97 12.07 -50.52 16.93
CA LEU A 97 10.98 -51.08 16.15
C LEU A 97 10.09 -49.97 15.57
N ASP A 98 9.79 -48.93 16.32
CA ASP A 98 9.02 -47.77 15.85
C ASP A 98 9.78 -47.00 14.76
N PHE A 99 11.10 -46.81 14.90
CA PHE A 99 11.94 -46.25 13.84
C PHE A 99 11.92 -47.13 12.59
N ALA A 100 12.04 -48.45 12.73
CA ALA A 100 11.95 -49.39 11.61
C ALA A 100 10.58 -49.31 10.93
N LYS A 101 9.48 -49.33 11.71
CA LYS A 101 8.11 -49.20 11.20
C LYS A 101 7.91 -47.88 10.46
N LYS A 102 8.38 -46.76 11.02
CA LYS A 102 8.28 -45.43 10.38
C LYS A 102 9.07 -45.37 9.08
N ASN A 103 10.29 -45.91 9.07
CA ASN A 103 11.13 -45.96 7.88
C ASN A 103 10.50 -46.84 6.78
N ILE A 104 10.00 -48.04 7.15
CA ILE A 104 9.29 -48.94 6.23
C ILE A 104 8.03 -48.27 5.69
N THR A 105 7.21 -47.65 6.55
CA THR A 105 5.97 -46.97 6.12
C THR A 105 6.28 -45.82 5.16
N THR A 106 7.33 -45.07 5.44
CA THR A 106 7.80 -43.97 4.57
C THR A 106 8.30 -44.49 3.23
N ALA A 107 9.08 -45.59 3.23
CA ALA A 107 9.57 -46.24 2.02
C ALA A 107 8.42 -46.81 1.17
N VAL A 108 7.45 -47.47 1.79
CA VAL A 108 6.26 -48.01 1.10
C VAL A 108 5.42 -46.88 0.50
N THR A 109 5.21 -45.79 1.24
CA THR A 109 4.47 -44.62 0.76
C THR A 109 5.20 -43.94 -0.39
N ALA A 110 6.53 -43.79 -0.32
CA ALA A 110 7.34 -43.24 -1.40
C ALA A 110 7.27 -44.14 -2.66
N LEU A 111 7.34 -45.46 -2.48
CA LEU A 111 7.24 -46.43 -3.59
C LEU A 111 5.83 -46.40 -4.23
N SER A 112 4.77 -46.34 -3.42
CA SER A 112 3.38 -46.23 -3.90
C SER A 112 3.14 -44.91 -4.64
N ARG A 113 3.71 -43.79 -4.16
CA ARG A 113 3.66 -42.51 -4.89
C ARG A 113 4.45 -42.57 -6.19
N LEU A 114 5.55 -43.32 -6.23
CA LEU A 114 6.35 -43.49 -7.44
C LEU A 114 5.60 -44.32 -8.48
N THR A 115 4.96 -45.42 -8.08
CA THR A 115 4.12 -46.21 -9.00
C THR A 115 2.94 -45.39 -9.52
N MET A 116 2.32 -44.57 -8.66
CA MET A 116 1.28 -43.63 -9.05
C MET A 116 1.80 -42.59 -10.05
N LEU A 117 3.00 -42.02 -9.83
CA LEU A 117 3.63 -41.08 -10.77
C LEU A 117 3.92 -41.72 -12.13
N VAL A 118 4.45 -42.96 -12.16
CA VAL A 118 4.71 -43.69 -13.41
C VAL A 118 3.42 -43.93 -14.18
N SER A 119 2.38 -44.41 -13.51
CA SER A 119 1.06 -44.62 -14.12
C SER A 119 0.46 -43.30 -14.62
N ALA A 120 0.59 -42.23 -13.84
CA ALA A 120 0.08 -40.92 -14.20
C ALA A 120 0.78 -40.34 -15.44
N VAL A 121 2.11 -40.47 -15.54
CA VAL A 121 2.89 -40.03 -16.72
C VAL A 121 2.51 -40.83 -17.97
N GLN A 122 2.27 -42.14 -17.85
CA GLN A 122 1.78 -42.97 -18.96
C GLN A 122 0.39 -42.54 -19.43
N GLN A 123 -0.53 -42.27 -18.49
CA GLN A 123 -1.87 -41.76 -18.81
C GLN A 123 -1.80 -40.38 -19.49
N LEU A 124 -0.97 -39.47 -18.97
CA LEU A 124 -0.75 -38.15 -19.57
C LEU A 124 -0.22 -38.26 -21.01
N GLN A 125 0.68 -39.21 -21.28
CA GLN A 125 1.19 -39.47 -22.63
C GLN A 125 0.07 -39.88 -23.60
N VAL A 126 -0.86 -40.74 -23.16
CA VAL A 126 -2.03 -41.16 -23.96
C VAL A 126 -3.02 -40.00 -24.15
N MET A 127 -3.27 -39.20 -23.11
CA MET A 127 -4.15 -38.03 -23.21
C MET A 127 -3.57 -36.95 -24.14
N THR A 128 -2.24 -36.79 -24.14
CA THR A 128 -1.53 -35.87 -25.03
C THR A 128 -1.66 -36.31 -26.48
N SER A 129 -1.52 -37.61 -26.78
CA SER A 129 -1.66 -38.11 -28.17
C SER A 129 -3.10 -38.02 -28.69
N LYS A 130 -4.09 -38.21 -27.80
CA LYS A 130 -5.53 -38.06 -28.13
C LYS A 130 -6.00 -36.60 -28.15
N ARG A 131 -5.16 -35.63 -27.75
CA ARG A 131 -5.48 -34.19 -27.64
C ARG A 131 -6.69 -33.90 -26.74
N GLN A 132 -6.83 -34.65 -25.64
CA GLN A 132 -7.83 -34.38 -24.60
C GLN A 132 -7.28 -33.38 -23.59
N TYR A 133 -7.38 -32.08 -23.90
CA TYR A 133 -6.72 -31.03 -23.11
C TYR A 133 -7.24 -30.91 -21.68
N LYS A 134 -8.56 -31.03 -21.45
CA LYS A 134 -9.15 -30.93 -20.11
C LYS A 134 -8.62 -32.00 -19.14
N GLU A 135 -8.62 -33.25 -19.56
CA GLU A 135 -8.10 -34.37 -18.76
C GLU A 135 -6.57 -34.30 -18.60
N ALA A 136 -5.87 -33.86 -19.66
CA ALA A 136 -4.43 -33.63 -19.59
C ALA A 136 -4.05 -32.53 -18.58
N ALA A 137 -4.84 -31.46 -18.46
CA ALA A 137 -4.61 -30.38 -17.49
C ALA A 137 -4.71 -30.88 -16.04
N THR A 138 -5.80 -31.57 -15.70
CA THR A 138 -6.01 -32.13 -14.35
C THR A 138 -4.93 -33.14 -13.99
N GLN A 139 -4.54 -33.97 -14.96
CA GLN A 139 -3.50 -34.97 -14.76
C GLN A 139 -2.11 -34.33 -14.62
N LEU A 140 -1.84 -33.26 -15.38
CA LEU A 140 -0.58 -32.52 -15.30
C LEU A 140 -0.43 -31.82 -13.95
N GLU A 141 -1.51 -31.25 -13.40
CA GLU A 141 -1.52 -30.64 -12.07
C GLU A 141 -1.24 -31.68 -10.97
N ALA A 142 -1.94 -32.82 -11.02
CA ALA A 142 -1.69 -33.93 -10.10
C ALA A 142 -0.24 -34.46 -10.19
N ILE A 143 0.31 -34.58 -11.41
CA ILE A 143 1.71 -34.96 -11.61
C ILE A 143 2.66 -33.91 -11.03
N ASN A 144 2.36 -32.62 -11.20
CA ASN A 144 3.21 -31.54 -10.69
C ASN A 144 3.27 -31.54 -9.15
N GLU A 145 2.13 -31.78 -8.49
CA GLU A 145 2.08 -31.98 -7.04
C GLU A 145 2.88 -33.23 -6.61
N LEU A 146 2.76 -34.34 -7.32
CA LEU A 146 3.55 -35.54 -7.03
C LEU A 146 5.05 -35.29 -7.22
N CYS A 147 5.45 -34.57 -8.27
CA CYS A 147 6.84 -34.17 -8.49
C CYS A 147 7.38 -33.27 -7.38
N ASN A 148 6.54 -32.44 -6.72
CA ASN A 148 6.95 -31.64 -5.57
C ASN A 148 7.40 -32.51 -4.39
N HIS A 149 6.70 -33.61 -4.13
CA HIS A 149 7.08 -34.57 -3.08
C HIS A 149 8.37 -35.32 -3.37
N PHE A 150 8.75 -35.46 -4.66
CA PHE A 150 9.97 -36.12 -5.09
C PHE A 150 11.17 -35.18 -5.24
N LYS A 151 11.04 -33.88 -4.96
CA LYS A 151 12.16 -32.90 -5.01
C LYS A 151 13.35 -33.25 -4.11
N ALA A 152 13.15 -34.04 -3.06
CA ALA A 152 14.25 -34.50 -2.18
C ALA A 152 15.01 -35.72 -2.75
N TYR A 153 14.48 -36.36 -3.79
CA TYR A 153 15.01 -37.61 -4.36
C TYR A 153 15.62 -37.40 -5.76
N MET A 154 16.17 -36.21 -6.03
CA MET A 154 16.61 -35.80 -7.37
C MET A 154 17.77 -36.62 -7.94
N ASP A 155 18.58 -37.25 -7.09
CA ASP A 155 19.78 -37.98 -7.49
C ASP A 155 19.49 -39.40 -8.02
N LEU A 156 18.24 -39.88 -7.91
CA LEU A 156 17.87 -41.21 -8.38
C LEU A 156 17.67 -41.22 -9.91
N PRO A 157 18.42 -42.04 -10.66
CA PRO A 157 18.42 -42.02 -12.13
C PRO A 157 17.03 -42.32 -12.72
N LYS A 158 16.21 -43.14 -12.06
CA LYS A 158 14.85 -43.44 -12.51
C LYS A 158 13.90 -42.25 -12.39
N ILE A 159 14.08 -41.41 -11.37
CA ILE A 159 13.29 -40.18 -11.18
C ILE A 159 13.73 -39.11 -12.18
N MET A 160 15.03 -39.03 -12.48
CA MET A 160 15.54 -38.18 -13.57
C MET A 160 14.96 -38.59 -14.93
N GLU A 161 14.96 -39.88 -15.26
CA GLU A 161 14.36 -40.39 -16.52
C GLU A 161 12.87 -40.02 -16.63
N LEU A 162 12.11 -40.15 -15.53
CA LEU A 162 10.69 -39.78 -15.49
C LEU A 162 10.47 -38.27 -15.63
N ARG A 163 11.34 -37.45 -15.04
CA ARG A 163 11.28 -35.98 -15.16
C ARG A 163 11.61 -35.53 -16.58
N GLU A 164 12.59 -36.13 -17.24
CA GLU A 164 12.90 -35.84 -18.65
C GLU A 164 11.75 -36.28 -19.56
N LYS A 165 11.15 -37.45 -19.32
CA LYS A 165 9.92 -37.86 -20.02
C LYS A 165 8.77 -36.87 -19.81
N LEU A 166 8.56 -36.40 -18.59
CA LEU A 166 7.55 -35.38 -18.29
C LEU A 166 7.86 -34.05 -18.99
N LYS A 167 9.12 -33.62 -19.04
CA LYS A 167 9.56 -32.41 -19.75
C LYS A 167 9.31 -32.51 -21.24
N ASN A 168 9.61 -33.66 -21.85
CA ASN A 168 9.31 -33.92 -23.26
C ASN A 168 7.80 -33.89 -23.53
N ILE A 169 6.98 -34.51 -22.66
CA ILE A 169 5.52 -34.45 -22.78
C ILE A 169 5.01 -33.01 -22.63
N LYS A 170 5.53 -32.22 -21.69
CA LYS A 170 5.20 -30.80 -21.55
C LYS A 170 5.55 -30.01 -22.82
N GLN A 171 6.70 -30.27 -23.45
CA GLN A 171 7.10 -29.63 -24.71
C GLN A 171 6.18 -30.03 -25.88
N ILE A 172 5.83 -31.31 -26.00
CA ILE A 172 4.91 -31.81 -27.03
C ILE A 172 3.53 -31.17 -26.85
N LEU A 173 3.05 -31.09 -25.60
CA LEU A 173 1.78 -30.48 -25.26
C LEU A 173 1.78 -28.98 -25.58
N LYS A 174 2.87 -28.27 -25.26
CA LYS A 174 3.08 -26.87 -25.68
C LYS A 174 3.00 -26.73 -27.20
N PHE A 175 3.69 -27.59 -27.95
CA PHE A 175 3.66 -27.54 -29.42
C PHE A 175 2.24 -27.78 -29.98
N HIS A 176 1.51 -28.77 -29.47
CA HIS A 176 0.14 -29.03 -29.89
C HIS A 176 -0.80 -27.86 -29.60
N VAL A 177 -0.68 -27.26 -28.41
CA VAL A 177 -1.46 -26.07 -28.05
C VAL A 177 -1.13 -24.92 -29.00
N PHE A 178 0.16 -24.62 -29.24
CA PHE A 178 0.57 -23.52 -30.11
C PHE A 178 0.14 -23.74 -31.58
N SER A 179 0.21 -24.98 -32.08
CA SER A 179 -0.29 -25.34 -33.41
C SER A 179 -1.80 -25.13 -33.51
N ASP A 180 -2.56 -25.53 -32.49
CA ASP A 180 -4.02 -25.40 -32.50
C ASP A 180 -4.44 -23.92 -32.38
N PHE A 181 -3.74 -23.11 -31.58
CA PHE A 181 -3.94 -21.66 -31.54
C PHE A 181 -3.51 -20.95 -32.83
N SER A 182 -2.51 -21.48 -33.55
CA SER A 182 -2.11 -20.95 -34.87
C SER A 182 -3.11 -21.29 -35.97
N SER A 183 -3.91 -22.35 -35.80
CA SER A 183 -5.02 -22.70 -36.70
C SER A 183 -6.31 -21.92 -36.42
N LEU A 184 -6.40 -21.21 -35.28
CA LEU A 184 -7.53 -20.34 -34.96
C LEU A 184 -7.64 -19.21 -36.01
N GLY A 185 -8.80 -19.08 -36.66
CA GLY A 185 -9.08 -18.05 -37.67
C GLY A 185 -8.93 -18.47 -39.13
N THR A 186 -8.64 -19.74 -39.44
CA THR A 186 -8.60 -20.27 -40.83
C THR A 186 -9.75 -21.25 -41.16
N GLY A 187 -10.70 -21.44 -40.24
CA GLY A 187 -11.82 -22.40 -40.36
C GLY A 187 -13.16 -21.74 -40.67
N THR A 188 -14.19 -22.54 -40.93
CA THR A 188 -15.57 -22.07 -41.15
C THR A 188 -16.32 -21.88 -39.82
N GLU A 189 -17.31 -20.97 -39.76
CA GLU A 189 -18.05 -20.55 -38.54
C GLU A 189 -18.57 -21.73 -37.68
N THR A 190 -18.91 -22.87 -38.29
CA THR A 190 -19.42 -24.06 -37.60
C THR A 190 -18.33 -24.91 -36.93
N GLU A 191 -17.12 -24.93 -37.51
CA GLU A 191 -15.95 -25.60 -36.95
C GLU A 191 -15.37 -24.79 -35.78
N GLU A 192 -15.58 -23.47 -35.80
CA GLU A 192 -15.15 -22.57 -34.75
C GLU A 192 -15.77 -22.92 -33.40
N LEU A 193 -17.05 -23.28 -33.27
CA LEU A 193 -17.64 -23.61 -31.95
C LEU A 193 -17.00 -24.83 -31.25
N PHE A 194 -16.66 -25.89 -32.00
CA PHE A 194 -15.97 -27.05 -31.47
C PHE A 194 -14.49 -26.74 -31.17
N LEU A 195 -13.85 -25.96 -32.03
CA LEU A 195 -12.50 -25.45 -31.82
C LEU A 195 -12.42 -24.49 -30.62
N LEU A 196 -13.42 -23.63 -30.39
CA LEU A 196 -13.51 -22.67 -29.29
C LEU A 196 -13.55 -23.41 -27.95
N LYS A 197 -14.36 -24.47 -27.84
CA LYS A 197 -14.39 -25.31 -26.64
C LYS A 197 -13.08 -26.05 -26.42
N LYS A 198 -12.51 -26.62 -27.49
CA LYS A 198 -11.21 -27.30 -27.44
C LYS A 198 -10.07 -26.35 -27.07
N LEU A 199 -10.10 -25.10 -27.52
CA LEU A 199 -9.13 -24.06 -27.21
C LEU A 199 -9.31 -23.51 -25.79
N SER A 200 -10.54 -23.41 -25.30
CA SER A 200 -10.82 -23.11 -23.89
C SER A 200 -10.26 -24.22 -22.98
N ASP A 201 -10.44 -25.49 -23.36
CA ASP A 201 -9.82 -26.63 -22.67
C ASP A 201 -8.27 -26.60 -22.80
N SER A 202 -7.71 -26.14 -23.92
CA SER A 202 -6.27 -25.88 -24.06
C SER A 202 -5.75 -24.79 -23.13
N CYS A 203 -6.56 -23.78 -22.80
CA CYS A 203 -6.16 -22.75 -21.84
C CYS A 203 -5.91 -23.35 -20.45
N LEU A 204 -6.72 -24.31 -20.01
CA LEU A 204 -6.52 -25.01 -18.74
C LEU A 204 -5.18 -25.76 -18.69
N VAL A 205 -4.75 -26.31 -19.83
CA VAL A 205 -3.44 -26.97 -19.95
C VAL A 205 -2.29 -25.95 -19.82
N VAL A 206 -2.44 -24.78 -20.42
CA VAL A 206 -1.45 -23.69 -20.33
C VAL A 206 -1.36 -23.14 -18.91
N ASP A 207 -2.49 -23.12 -18.19
CA ASP A 207 -2.52 -22.78 -16.76
C ASP A 207 -1.81 -23.83 -15.89
N ALA A 208 -1.98 -25.12 -16.19
CA ALA A 208 -1.29 -26.21 -15.51
C ALA A 208 0.21 -26.34 -15.90
N LEU A 209 0.61 -25.70 -17.00
CA LEU A 209 1.99 -25.53 -17.41
C LEU A 209 2.65 -24.34 -16.67
N GLU A 210 3.84 -23.94 -17.11
CA GLU A 210 4.58 -22.84 -16.50
C GLU A 210 4.02 -21.47 -16.92
N PRO A 211 4.00 -20.46 -16.02
CA PRO A 211 3.52 -19.10 -16.34
C PRO A 211 4.20 -18.45 -17.55
N SER A 212 5.46 -18.81 -17.84
CA SER A 212 6.20 -18.34 -19.02
C SER A 212 5.54 -18.78 -20.34
N VAL A 213 4.96 -19.98 -20.39
CA VAL A 213 4.26 -20.49 -21.59
C VAL A 213 2.99 -19.67 -21.86
N ARG A 214 2.32 -19.20 -20.79
CA ARG A 214 1.17 -18.30 -20.90
C ARG A 214 1.56 -16.96 -21.53
N GLU A 215 2.65 -16.35 -21.07
CA GLU A 215 3.14 -15.09 -21.62
C GLU A 215 3.54 -15.24 -23.09
N GLU A 216 4.23 -16.33 -23.44
CA GLU A 216 4.63 -16.61 -24.81
C GLU A 216 3.44 -16.86 -25.74
N LEU A 217 2.41 -17.57 -25.27
CA LEU A 217 1.17 -17.77 -26.02
C LEU A 217 0.43 -16.45 -26.23
N ILE A 218 0.31 -15.63 -25.19
CA ILE A 218 -0.33 -14.31 -25.28
C ILE A 218 0.44 -13.41 -26.25
N ASN A 219 1.78 -13.39 -26.17
CA ASN A 219 2.61 -12.58 -27.05
C ASN A 219 2.52 -13.05 -28.51
N ASN A 220 2.49 -14.36 -28.78
CA ASN A 220 2.31 -14.88 -30.14
C ASN A 220 0.93 -14.59 -30.69
N PHE A 221 -0.13 -14.74 -29.87
CA PHE A 221 -1.49 -14.38 -30.27
C PHE A 221 -1.59 -12.88 -30.58
N CYS A 222 -1.07 -12.03 -29.69
CA CYS A 222 -1.02 -10.59 -29.92
C CYS A 222 -0.23 -10.28 -31.19
N SER A 223 0.98 -10.81 -31.35
CA SER A 223 1.83 -10.54 -32.52
C SER A 223 1.18 -10.97 -33.83
N ARG A 224 0.45 -12.09 -33.86
CA ARG A 224 -0.28 -12.54 -35.05
C ARG A 224 -1.43 -11.60 -35.42
N GLU A 225 -2.28 -11.23 -34.45
CA GLU A 225 -3.36 -10.27 -34.67
C GLU A 225 -2.81 -8.89 -35.04
N LEU A 226 -1.66 -8.50 -34.49
CA LEU A 226 -0.92 -7.31 -34.89
C LEU A 226 -0.31 -7.41 -36.28
N THR A 227 0.10 -8.60 -36.75
CA THR A 227 0.64 -8.78 -38.12
C THR A 227 -0.41 -8.44 -39.16
N SER A 228 -1.68 -8.85 -38.93
CA SER A 228 -2.80 -8.46 -39.78
C SER A 228 -3.03 -6.94 -39.78
N TYR A 229 -2.79 -6.26 -38.66
CA TYR A 229 -2.83 -4.80 -38.58
C TYR A 229 -1.63 -4.13 -39.28
N GLU A 230 -0.41 -4.67 -39.09
CA GLU A 230 0.83 -4.16 -39.69
C GLU A 230 0.81 -4.30 -41.22
N GLN A 231 0.31 -5.40 -41.77
CA GLN A 231 0.20 -5.60 -43.22
C GLN A 231 -0.72 -4.60 -43.91
N ILE A 232 -1.76 -4.11 -43.23
CA ILE A 232 -2.71 -3.17 -43.83
C ILE A 232 -2.19 -1.71 -43.74
N TYR A 233 -1.36 -1.37 -42.75
CA TYR A 233 -1.03 0.04 -42.46
C TYR A 233 0.46 0.41 -42.35
N VAL A 234 1.39 -0.55 -42.26
CA VAL A 234 2.85 -0.25 -42.35
C VAL A 234 3.27 -0.02 -43.81
N GLY A 235 2.50 -0.54 -44.78
CA GLY A 235 2.72 -0.31 -46.22
C GLY A 235 2.11 0.99 -46.76
N ALA A 236 1.24 1.66 -46.00
CA ALA A 236 0.69 2.96 -46.37
C ALA A 236 1.51 4.03 -45.65
N GLU A 237 2.27 4.84 -46.39
CA GLU A 237 2.89 6.05 -45.83
C GLU A 237 1.77 7.04 -45.47
N LEU A 238 1.19 6.89 -44.28
CA LEU A 238 0.19 7.79 -43.76
C LEU A 238 0.86 9.14 -43.45
N LYS A 239 0.36 10.21 -44.07
CA LYS A 239 0.95 11.55 -44.10
C LYS A 239 0.02 12.62 -43.53
N THR A 240 -1.27 12.35 -43.29
CA THR A 240 -2.26 13.37 -42.90
C THR A 240 -2.97 13.06 -41.59
N LEU A 241 -3.39 14.11 -40.86
CA LEU A 241 -4.08 14.01 -39.56
C LEU A 241 -5.41 13.24 -39.64
N ASP A 242 -6.10 13.28 -40.78
CA ASP A 242 -7.36 12.55 -41.00
C ASP A 242 -7.18 11.02 -40.96
N GLU A 243 -5.94 10.53 -41.13
CA GLU A 243 -5.62 9.11 -41.08
C GLU A 243 -5.48 8.59 -39.63
N ILE A 244 -5.34 9.48 -38.64
CA ILE A 244 -5.35 9.12 -37.21
C ILE A 244 -6.77 8.69 -36.78
N GLU A 245 -7.80 9.38 -37.27
CA GLU A 245 -9.21 8.98 -37.07
C GLU A 245 -9.50 7.59 -37.66
N LEU A 246 -8.95 7.31 -38.84
CA LEU A 246 -9.07 6.01 -39.48
C LEU A 246 -8.41 4.90 -38.63
N ILE A 247 -7.22 5.17 -38.09
CA ILE A 247 -6.51 4.25 -37.20
C ILE A 247 -7.34 3.93 -35.95
N TYR A 248 -7.89 4.94 -35.27
CA TYR A 248 -8.70 4.70 -34.05
C TYR A 248 -9.99 3.96 -34.34
N ASN A 249 -10.72 4.30 -35.41
CA ASN A 249 -11.94 3.61 -35.81
C ASN A 249 -11.69 2.14 -36.14
N GLN A 250 -10.56 1.84 -36.76
CA GLN A 250 -10.19 0.47 -37.11
C GLN A 250 -9.69 -0.31 -35.93
N LEU A 251 -8.98 0.32 -35.00
CA LEU A 251 -8.59 -0.30 -33.74
C LEU A 251 -9.85 -0.66 -32.92
N SER A 252 -10.83 0.24 -32.87
CA SER A 252 -12.15 -0.03 -32.28
C SER A 252 -12.91 -1.15 -33.02
N CYS A 253 -12.75 -1.27 -34.34
CA CYS A 253 -13.32 -2.39 -35.12
C CYS A 253 -12.58 -3.71 -34.84
N LEU A 254 -11.26 -3.71 -34.72
CA LEU A 254 -10.44 -4.87 -34.38
C LEU A 254 -10.77 -5.39 -32.97
N ILE A 255 -10.91 -4.48 -32.01
CA ILE A 255 -11.41 -4.78 -30.66
C ILE A 255 -12.77 -5.47 -30.75
N ARG A 256 -13.71 -4.94 -31.53
CA ARG A 256 -15.05 -5.51 -31.69
C ARG A 256 -15.05 -6.90 -32.33
N LYS A 257 -14.24 -7.10 -33.39
CA LYS A 257 -14.09 -8.41 -34.05
C LYS A 257 -13.46 -9.44 -33.13
N ASN A 258 -12.51 -9.03 -32.29
CA ASN A 258 -11.80 -9.93 -31.38
C ASN A 258 -12.54 -10.20 -30.07
N GLN A 259 -13.62 -9.47 -29.74
CA GLN A 259 -14.48 -9.78 -28.58
C GLN A 259 -15.01 -11.21 -28.58
N GLY A 260 -15.39 -11.75 -29.74
CA GLY A 260 -15.83 -13.14 -29.86
C GLY A 260 -14.73 -14.13 -29.49
N LYS A 261 -13.49 -13.88 -29.93
CA LYS A 261 -12.31 -14.71 -29.64
C LYS A 261 -11.84 -14.59 -28.19
N TRP A 262 -12.19 -13.52 -27.47
CA TRP A 262 -11.81 -13.35 -26.07
C TRP A 262 -12.54 -14.31 -25.12
N THR A 263 -13.70 -14.83 -25.53
CA THR A 263 -14.46 -15.83 -24.75
C THR A 263 -13.70 -17.16 -24.56
N ILE A 264 -12.67 -17.40 -25.37
CA ILE A 264 -11.80 -18.58 -25.30
C ILE A 264 -10.87 -18.52 -24.09
N PHE A 265 -10.45 -17.32 -23.70
CA PHE A 265 -9.41 -17.12 -22.71
C PHE A 265 -10.01 -16.93 -21.31
N PRO A 266 -9.42 -17.52 -20.26
CA PRO A 266 -9.78 -17.21 -18.88
C PRO A 266 -9.68 -15.71 -18.59
N ALA A 267 -10.66 -15.15 -17.88
CA ALA A 267 -10.66 -13.74 -17.50
C ALA A 267 -9.41 -13.33 -16.70
N SER A 268 -8.82 -14.27 -15.96
CA SER A 268 -7.59 -14.10 -15.19
C SER A 268 -6.35 -13.79 -16.04
N TRP A 269 -6.37 -14.10 -17.34
CA TRP A 269 -5.23 -13.86 -18.23
C TRP A 269 -5.16 -12.43 -18.76
N HIS A 270 -6.26 -11.67 -18.65
CA HIS A 270 -6.34 -10.28 -19.10
C HIS A 270 -5.80 -10.08 -20.54
N VAL A 271 -6.01 -11.07 -21.42
CA VAL A 271 -5.59 -11.04 -22.83
C VAL A 271 -6.13 -9.81 -23.58
N PRO A 272 -7.40 -9.40 -23.41
CA PRO A 272 -7.91 -8.19 -24.06
C PRO A 272 -7.13 -6.93 -23.66
N TYR A 273 -6.77 -6.83 -22.38
CA TYR A 273 -6.01 -5.71 -21.85
C TYR A 273 -4.58 -5.68 -22.39
N ARG A 274 -3.88 -6.82 -22.39
CA ARG A 274 -2.53 -6.96 -22.96
C ARG A 274 -2.49 -6.63 -24.45
N LEU A 275 -3.48 -7.09 -25.22
CA LEU A 275 -3.63 -6.76 -26.63
C LEU A 275 -3.82 -5.25 -26.82
N CYS A 276 -4.71 -4.62 -26.05
CA CYS A 276 -4.95 -3.17 -26.13
C CYS A 276 -3.70 -2.36 -25.77
N ILE A 277 -2.87 -2.81 -24.81
CA ILE A 277 -1.57 -2.18 -24.53
C ILE A 277 -0.64 -2.26 -25.74
N GLN A 278 -0.47 -3.44 -26.33
CA GLN A 278 0.46 -3.63 -27.44
C GLN A 278 -0.01 -2.85 -28.69
N LEU A 279 -1.32 -2.86 -28.96
CA LEU A 279 -1.92 -2.02 -29.98
C LEU A 279 -1.66 -0.53 -29.70
N SER A 280 -1.95 -0.05 -28.48
CA SER A 280 -1.72 1.35 -28.09
C SER A 280 -0.25 1.76 -28.23
N ARG A 281 0.70 0.88 -27.89
CA ARG A 281 2.15 1.13 -28.07
C ARG A 281 2.54 1.23 -29.55
N LYS A 282 1.95 0.40 -30.41
CA LYS A 282 2.22 0.43 -31.86
C LYS A 282 1.58 1.64 -32.52
N THR A 283 0.33 1.95 -32.18
CA THR A 283 -0.37 3.17 -32.59
C THR A 283 0.39 4.40 -32.14
N ARG A 284 0.95 4.41 -30.92
CA ARG A 284 1.82 5.49 -30.44
C ARG A 284 3.00 5.76 -31.38
N VAL A 285 3.74 4.72 -31.76
CA VAL A 285 4.89 4.86 -32.68
C VAL A 285 4.44 5.39 -34.06
N GLN A 286 3.29 4.94 -34.55
CA GLN A 286 2.72 5.43 -35.81
C GLN A 286 2.33 6.91 -35.70
N VAL A 287 1.59 7.30 -34.67
CA VAL A 287 1.18 8.69 -34.42
C VAL A 287 2.41 9.59 -34.24
N GLU A 288 3.44 9.14 -33.53
CA GLU A 288 4.71 9.86 -33.38
C GLU A 288 5.40 10.08 -34.74
N SER A 289 5.44 9.07 -35.61
CA SER A 289 6.00 9.23 -36.96
C SER A 289 5.21 10.23 -37.83
N ILE A 290 3.88 10.23 -37.73
CA ILE A 290 3.00 11.18 -38.42
C ILE A 290 3.23 12.61 -37.90
N LEU A 291 3.33 12.77 -36.58
CA LEU A 291 3.55 14.07 -35.93
C LEU A 291 4.93 14.66 -36.25
N VAL A 292 5.98 13.83 -36.34
CA VAL A 292 7.32 14.26 -36.77
C VAL A 292 7.31 14.76 -38.21
N ASN A 293 6.62 14.04 -39.11
CA ASN A 293 6.50 14.44 -40.52
C ASN A 293 5.66 15.72 -40.72
N LEU A 294 4.68 15.98 -39.85
CA LEU A 294 3.80 17.15 -39.93
C LEU A 294 4.36 18.42 -39.28
N LYS A 295 5.52 18.34 -38.62
CA LYS A 295 6.12 19.44 -37.85
C LYS A 295 6.39 20.71 -38.67
N GLU A 296 6.44 20.62 -40.00
CA GLU A 296 6.71 21.75 -40.90
C GLU A 296 5.47 22.55 -41.33
N LYS A 297 4.24 22.04 -41.18
CA LYS A 297 3.00 22.71 -41.67
C LYS A 297 1.72 22.36 -40.89
N SER A 298 1.79 22.23 -39.57
CA SER A 298 0.61 21.79 -38.80
C SER A 298 -0.32 22.95 -38.43
N ASP A 299 -1.61 22.77 -38.72
CA ASP A 299 -2.70 23.61 -38.21
C ASP A 299 -2.97 23.23 -36.74
N VAL A 300 -2.73 24.18 -35.83
CA VAL A 300 -2.86 24.00 -34.38
C VAL A 300 -4.27 23.50 -34.00
N GLU A 301 -5.31 23.93 -34.72
CA GLU A 301 -6.69 23.50 -34.42
C GLU A 301 -6.93 22.03 -34.74
N LYS A 302 -6.33 21.53 -35.82
CA LYS A 302 -6.40 20.11 -36.19
C LYS A 302 -5.58 19.24 -35.22
N LEU A 303 -4.43 19.72 -34.76
CA LEU A 303 -3.62 19.03 -33.75
C LEU A 303 -4.38 18.88 -32.42
N LEU A 304 -5.08 19.93 -31.99
CA LEU A 304 -5.90 19.91 -30.77
C LEU A 304 -7.13 18.99 -30.93
N LEU A 305 -7.74 18.96 -32.12
CA LEU A 305 -8.84 18.06 -32.42
C LEU A 305 -8.42 16.59 -32.34
N GLU A 306 -7.28 16.25 -32.95
CA GLU A 306 -6.75 14.88 -32.92
C GLU A 306 -6.29 14.48 -31.51
N LEU A 307 -5.66 15.38 -30.75
CA LEU A 307 -5.33 15.12 -29.34
C LEU A 307 -6.59 14.84 -28.51
N LYS A 308 -7.67 15.62 -28.71
CA LYS A 308 -8.95 15.39 -28.02
C LYS A 308 -9.52 14.01 -28.35
N ARG A 309 -9.43 13.58 -29.61
CA ARG A 309 -9.86 12.25 -30.07
C ARG A 309 -9.02 11.13 -29.47
N THR A 310 -7.69 11.28 -29.42
CA THR A 310 -6.80 10.33 -28.75
C THR A 310 -7.17 10.15 -27.28
N LEU A 311 -7.49 11.24 -26.57
CA LEU A 311 -7.90 11.18 -25.17
C LEU A 311 -9.27 10.53 -24.98
N GLU A 312 -10.20 10.75 -25.90
CA GLU A 312 -11.51 10.10 -25.89
C GLU A 312 -11.37 8.58 -26.10
N PHE A 313 -10.50 8.18 -27.04
CA PHE A 313 -10.17 6.77 -27.28
C PHE A 313 -9.48 6.12 -26.07
N GLU A 314 -8.49 6.78 -25.44
CA GLU A 314 -7.87 6.28 -24.19
C GLU A 314 -8.91 6.09 -23.08
N ARG A 315 -9.87 7.03 -22.95
CA ARG A 315 -10.97 6.93 -21.98
C ARG A 315 -11.94 5.80 -22.32
N GLU A 316 -12.24 5.57 -23.59
CA GLU A 316 -13.08 4.45 -24.04
C GLU A 316 -12.43 3.10 -23.69
N LEU A 317 -11.12 2.97 -23.88
CA LEU A 317 -10.36 1.79 -23.47
C LEU A 317 -10.34 1.62 -21.95
N GLU A 318 -10.18 2.70 -21.20
CA GLU A 318 -10.21 2.67 -19.73
C GLU A 318 -11.59 2.29 -19.19
N MET A 319 -12.69 2.79 -19.77
CA MET A 319 -14.04 2.36 -19.39
C MET A 319 -14.29 0.88 -19.70
N LYS A 320 -13.76 0.38 -20.82
CA LYS A 320 -13.97 -1.01 -21.27
C LYS A 320 -13.08 -2.02 -20.54
N PHE A 321 -11.87 -1.64 -20.15
CA PHE A 321 -10.84 -2.57 -19.66
C PHE A 321 -10.14 -2.14 -18.37
N GLY A 322 -10.40 -0.94 -17.86
CA GLY A 322 -9.77 -0.34 -16.67
C GLY A 322 -10.26 -0.90 -15.34
N GLY A 323 -10.95 -2.04 -15.35
CA GLY A 323 -11.50 -2.66 -14.14
C GLY A 323 -12.80 -1.99 -13.71
N GLY A 324 -13.89 -2.31 -14.41
CA GLY A 324 -15.24 -2.01 -13.96
C GLY A 324 -15.61 -2.83 -12.73
N GLY A 325 -15.17 -2.39 -11.55
CA GLY A 325 -15.91 -2.62 -10.32
C GLY A 325 -16.98 -1.54 -10.24
N SER A 326 -18.26 -1.95 -10.20
CA SER A 326 -19.40 -1.06 -9.97
C SER A 326 -19.09 0.00 -8.92
N ILE A 327 -19.46 1.24 -9.25
CA ILE A 327 -19.85 2.22 -8.24
C ILE A 327 -21.08 1.62 -7.56
N GLY A 328 -20.84 1.02 -6.40
CA GLY A 328 -21.80 0.36 -5.54
C GLY A 328 -21.12 0.18 -4.20
N ASP A 329 -21.19 1.25 -3.42
CA ASP A 329 -20.91 1.28 -1.99
C ASP A 329 -21.59 0.09 -1.31
N ASP A 330 -20.82 -0.79 -0.67
CA ASP A 330 -21.21 -1.43 0.58
C ASP A 330 -20.02 -2.14 1.23
N ILE A 331 -19.97 -1.93 2.54
CA ILE A 331 -18.93 -2.25 3.51
C ILE A 331 -18.86 -3.78 3.75
N ILE A 332 -17.63 -4.34 3.77
CA ILE A 332 -17.09 -5.39 4.71
C ILE A 332 -15.93 -6.18 4.05
N GLY A 333 -14.73 -6.05 4.63
CA GLY A 333 -13.86 -7.17 4.97
C GLY A 333 -13.02 -7.89 3.90
N GLY A 334 -11.72 -7.56 3.87
CA GLY A 334 -10.64 -8.56 3.93
C GLY A 334 -10.16 -9.28 2.66
N GLY A 335 -8.84 -9.25 2.44
CA GLY A 335 -8.10 -10.30 1.73
C GLY A 335 -7.57 -9.92 0.35
N GLY A 336 -6.25 -10.01 0.19
CA GLY A 336 -5.51 -9.48 -0.97
C GLY A 336 -5.76 -10.18 -2.31
N ASN A 337 -5.55 -9.42 -3.39
CA ASN A 337 -4.59 -9.72 -4.44
C ASN A 337 -4.62 -8.63 -5.53
N ASN A 338 -3.47 -8.05 -5.84
CA ASN A 338 -3.13 -7.23 -7.02
C ASN A 338 -4.28 -6.86 -7.96
N SER A 339 -5.12 -5.90 -7.57
CA SER A 339 -5.87 -5.11 -8.54
C SER A 339 -4.86 -4.18 -9.23
N GLN A 340 -4.16 -4.68 -10.24
CA GLN A 340 -3.40 -3.83 -11.15
C GLN A 340 -4.39 -2.84 -11.75
N LYS A 341 -4.41 -1.61 -11.22
CA LYS A 341 -5.11 -0.50 -11.87
C LYS A 341 -4.44 -0.30 -13.21
N PHE A 342 -5.13 -0.77 -14.22
CA PHE A 342 -4.70 -0.84 -15.59
C PHE A 342 -4.92 0.51 -16.25
N ASN A 343 -3.87 1.33 -16.32
CA ASN A 343 -3.97 2.72 -16.74
C ASN A 343 -3.65 2.86 -18.24
N PHE A 344 -4.62 3.31 -19.03
CA PHE A 344 -4.44 3.63 -20.46
C PHE A 344 -4.13 5.12 -20.69
N ARG A 345 -4.32 5.95 -19.66
CA ARG A 345 -4.14 7.40 -19.75
C ARG A 345 -2.66 7.75 -19.96
N GLY A 346 -2.36 8.50 -21.01
CA GLY A 346 -0.99 8.93 -21.31
C GLY A 346 -0.21 7.98 -22.21
N MET A 347 -0.76 6.82 -22.58
CA MET A 347 -0.04 5.83 -23.38
C MET A 347 0.26 6.33 -24.80
N ILE A 348 -0.71 6.99 -25.42
CA ILE A 348 -0.63 7.54 -26.78
C ILE A 348 -0.55 9.08 -26.71
N SER A 349 -1.33 9.70 -25.82
CA SER A 349 -1.40 11.16 -25.68
C SER A 349 -0.06 11.83 -25.33
N SER A 350 0.86 11.12 -24.67
CA SER A 350 2.22 11.62 -24.39
C SER A 350 3.05 11.96 -25.64
N CYS A 351 2.78 11.35 -26.80
CA CYS A 351 3.50 11.67 -28.04
C CYS A 351 3.16 13.05 -28.62
N PHE A 352 2.04 13.64 -28.20
CA PHE A 352 1.67 14.98 -28.63
C PHE A 352 2.44 16.07 -27.86
N GLU A 353 2.96 15.79 -26.66
CA GLU A 353 3.59 16.80 -25.79
C GLU A 353 4.71 17.62 -26.46
N PRO A 354 5.66 17.04 -27.21
CA PRO A 354 6.72 17.81 -27.88
C PRO A 354 6.18 18.75 -28.95
N HIS A 355 5.08 18.37 -29.59
CA HIS A 355 4.45 19.11 -30.69
C HIS A 355 3.49 20.22 -30.20
N LEU A 356 3.07 20.16 -28.93
CA LEU A 356 2.23 21.20 -28.30
C LEU A 356 2.98 22.50 -27.99
N THR A 357 4.29 22.57 -28.25
CA THR A 357 5.06 23.84 -28.14
C THR A 357 4.51 24.91 -29.10
N ILE A 358 4.12 24.52 -30.31
CA ILE A 358 3.53 25.44 -31.32
C ILE A 358 2.17 25.96 -30.83
N TYR A 359 1.41 25.14 -30.10
CA TYR A 359 0.17 25.57 -29.46
C TYR A 359 0.43 26.63 -28.39
N ILE A 360 1.46 26.43 -27.55
CA ILE A 360 1.83 27.40 -26.50
C ILE A 360 2.25 28.73 -27.12
N GLU A 361 3.03 28.71 -28.21
CA GLU A 361 3.44 29.93 -28.91
C GLU A 361 2.25 30.69 -29.51
N LYS A 362 1.29 29.97 -30.13
CA LYS A 362 0.06 30.58 -30.64
C LYS A 362 -0.77 31.19 -29.52
N GLU A 363 -0.92 30.47 -28.41
CA GLU A 363 -1.67 30.93 -27.24
C GLU A 363 -0.99 32.14 -26.56
N GLU A 364 0.35 32.18 -26.47
CA GLU A 364 1.11 33.34 -26.01
C GLU A 364 0.85 34.56 -26.91
N MET A 365 0.88 34.38 -28.23
CA MET A 365 0.59 35.45 -29.18
C MET A 365 -0.85 35.99 -29.03
N GLU A 366 -1.84 35.12 -28.92
CA GLU A 366 -3.25 35.50 -28.72
C GLU A 366 -3.45 36.25 -27.39
N LEU A 367 -2.84 35.78 -26.31
CA LEU A 367 -2.94 36.43 -24.99
C LEU A 367 -2.22 37.78 -24.96
N MET A 368 -1.07 37.91 -25.61
CA MET A 368 -0.34 39.18 -25.73
C MET A 368 -1.11 40.19 -26.59
N GLN A 369 -1.71 39.77 -27.71
CA GLN A 369 -2.57 40.63 -28.52
C GLN A 369 -3.82 41.08 -27.76
N LEU A 370 -4.44 40.17 -27.00
CA LEU A 370 -5.57 40.52 -26.14
C LEU A 370 -5.15 41.52 -25.07
N LEU A 371 -3.99 41.33 -24.42
CA LEU A 371 -3.45 42.27 -23.45
C LEU A 371 -3.31 43.67 -24.05
N GLU A 372 -2.74 43.79 -25.25
CA GLU A 372 -2.59 45.07 -25.93
C GLU A 372 -3.94 45.72 -26.24
N LYS A 373 -4.88 44.94 -26.78
CA LYS A 373 -6.24 45.41 -27.10
C LYS A 373 -6.97 45.90 -25.85
N VAL A 374 -6.94 45.10 -24.78
CA VAL A 374 -7.61 45.39 -23.53
C VAL A 374 -7.02 46.63 -22.83
N VAL A 375 -5.71 46.84 -22.92
CA VAL A 375 -5.06 48.06 -22.38
C VAL A 375 -5.36 49.31 -23.24
N GLN A 376 -5.57 49.14 -24.55
CA GLN A 376 -5.95 50.23 -25.47
C GLN A 376 -7.43 50.63 -25.35
N GLU A 377 -8.31 49.65 -25.13
CA GLU A 377 -9.76 49.84 -24.98
C GLU A 377 -10.15 50.38 -23.60
N GLU A 378 -9.27 50.29 -22.60
CA GLU A 378 -9.55 50.85 -21.28
C GLU A 378 -9.65 52.38 -21.37
N THR A 379 -10.85 52.89 -21.18
CA THR A 379 -11.09 54.29 -20.88
C THR A 379 -10.62 54.51 -19.44
N TRP A 380 -9.43 55.08 -19.28
CA TRP A 380 -8.85 55.47 -17.98
C TRP A 380 -9.61 56.63 -17.30
N ASP A 381 -10.90 56.79 -17.64
CA ASP A 381 -11.84 57.78 -17.15
C ASP A 381 -12.90 57.08 -16.31
N ILE A 382 -13.23 57.69 -15.18
CA ILE A 382 -14.02 57.08 -14.10
C ILE A 382 -15.47 57.55 -14.20
N GLU A 383 -16.39 56.62 -14.38
CA GLU A 383 -17.82 56.83 -14.10
C GLU A 383 -18.08 56.58 -12.61
N GLU A 384 -18.75 57.55 -11.95
CA GLU A 384 -18.98 57.60 -10.49
C GLU A 384 -19.85 56.46 -9.92
N GLU A 385 -20.33 55.52 -10.75
CA GLU A 385 -21.28 54.47 -10.36
C GLU A 385 -20.73 53.02 -10.43
N SER A 386 -19.43 52.81 -10.63
CA SER A 386 -18.85 51.47 -10.71
C SER A 386 -18.65 50.83 -9.32
N GLN A 387 -19.48 49.83 -8.97
CA GLN A 387 -19.42 49.11 -7.67
C GLN A 387 -18.10 48.35 -7.41
N THR A 388 -17.34 48.06 -8.46
CA THR A 388 -16.01 47.46 -8.35
C THR A 388 -15.01 48.51 -8.79
N ASN A 389 -14.34 49.16 -7.85
CA ASN A 389 -13.29 50.18 -8.09
C ASN A 389 -12.02 49.60 -8.75
N ILE A 390 -12.17 48.70 -9.73
CA ILE A 390 -11.16 47.87 -10.40
C ILE A 390 -11.31 48.06 -11.91
N LEU A 391 -10.19 48.13 -12.64
CA LEU A 391 -10.17 48.26 -14.10
C LEU A 391 -10.76 47.03 -14.78
N SER A 392 -11.61 47.27 -15.78
CA SER A 392 -12.31 46.22 -16.54
C SER A 392 -11.34 45.30 -17.29
N SER A 393 -10.17 45.83 -17.68
CA SER A 393 -9.06 45.10 -18.30
C SER A 393 -8.57 43.93 -17.49
N SER A 394 -8.41 44.11 -16.18
CA SER A 394 -7.90 43.04 -15.31
C SER A 394 -8.88 41.87 -15.25
N ILE A 395 -10.18 42.15 -15.19
CA ILE A 395 -11.24 41.14 -15.15
C ILE A 395 -11.27 40.35 -16.47
N GLN A 396 -11.21 41.04 -17.61
CA GLN A 396 -11.22 40.40 -18.93
C GLN A 396 -9.95 39.56 -19.19
N LEU A 397 -8.79 40.04 -18.72
CA LEU A 397 -7.51 39.32 -18.81
C LEU A 397 -7.56 38.01 -18.00
N PHE A 398 -7.93 38.08 -16.71
CA PHE A 398 -8.03 36.90 -15.85
C PHE A 398 -9.12 35.92 -16.30
N PHE A 399 -10.25 36.42 -16.83
CA PHE A 399 -11.28 35.57 -17.41
C PHE A 399 -10.75 34.75 -18.59
N THR A 400 -9.97 35.38 -19.48
CA THR A 400 -9.39 34.70 -20.64
C THR A 400 -8.29 33.73 -20.23
N ILE A 401 -7.43 34.09 -19.28
CA ILE A 401 -6.42 33.19 -18.72
C ILE A 401 -7.10 31.94 -18.11
N LYS A 402 -8.16 32.12 -17.30
CA LYS A 402 -8.92 30.99 -16.73
C LYS A 402 -9.57 30.13 -17.81
N ARG A 403 -10.08 30.73 -18.89
CA ARG A 403 -10.63 29.99 -20.05
C ARG A 403 -9.57 29.16 -20.77
N SER A 404 -8.38 29.74 -20.98
CA SER A 404 -7.23 29.06 -21.58
C SER A 404 -6.73 27.91 -20.71
N LEU A 405 -6.65 28.13 -19.38
CA LEU A 405 -6.29 27.10 -18.40
C LEU A 405 -7.27 25.91 -18.42
N LYS A 406 -8.59 26.18 -18.43
CA LYS A 406 -9.61 25.13 -18.53
C LYS A 406 -9.52 24.34 -19.83
N ARG A 407 -9.20 25.00 -20.94
CA ARG A 407 -8.97 24.32 -22.23
C ARG A 407 -7.73 23.42 -22.13
N CYS A 408 -6.59 23.95 -21.70
CA CYS A 408 -5.34 23.18 -21.66
C CYS A 408 -5.40 22.00 -20.68
N SER A 409 -5.96 22.21 -19.48
CA SER A 409 -6.09 21.16 -18.45
C SER A 409 -6.98 19.98 -18.87
N ALA A 410 -7.91 20.20 -19.80
CA ALA A 410 -8.72 19.13 -20.40
C ALA A 410 -7.92 18.29 -21.41
N LEU A 411 -6.88 18.87 -22.04
CA LEU A 411 -6.05 18.20 -23.05
C LEU A 411 -4.81 17.54 -22.44
N THR A 412 -4.12 18.19 -21.49
CA THR A 412 -2.87 17.68 -20.94
C THR A 412 -2.64 18.17 -19.51
N LYS A 413 -1.98 17.34 -18.71
CA LYS A 413 -1.65 17.63 -17.29
C LYS A 413 -0.15 17.62 -17.00
N ASN A 414 0.67 17.52 -18.05
CA ASN A 414 2.11 17.32 -17.95
C ASN A 414 2.85 18.61 -18.36
N GLN A 415 3.97 18.50 -19.07
CA GLN A 415 4.89 19.60 -19.37
C GLN A 415 4.23 20.78 -20.10
N THR A 416 3.26 20.53 -20.99
CA THR A 416 2.59 21.58 -21.75
C THR A 416 1.80 22.54 -20.85
N LEU A 417 1.12 22.02 -19.82
CA LEU A 417 0.38 22.85 -18.86
C LEU A 417 1.32 23.74 -18.04
N PHE A 418 2.49 23.20 -17.68
CA PHE A 418 3.55 23.95 -17.00
C PHE A 418 4.12 25.08 -17.88
N ASN A 419 4.38 24.79 -19.15
CA ASN A 419 4.88 25.80 -20.09
C ASN A 419 3.82 26.89 -20.35
N LEU A 420 2.54 26.52 -20.42
CA LEU A 420 1.44 27.49 -20.53
C LEU A 420 1.32 28.35 -19.27
N PHE A 421 1.52 27.77 -18.08
CA PHE A 421 1.58 28.55 -16.84
C PHE A 421 2.67 29.62 -16.90
N LYS A 422 3.88 29.30 -17.39
CA LYS A 422 4.94 30.29 -17.60
C LYS A 422 4.54 31.42 -18.57
N VAL A 423 3.76 31.12 -19.59
CA VAL A 423 3.19 32.15 -20.48
C VAL A 423 2.25 33.08 -19.71
N PHE A 424 1.37 32.54 -18.86
CA PHE A 424 0.51 33.37 -18.01
C PHE A 424 1.34 34.32 -17.11
N GLN A 425 2.45 33.84 -16.54
CA GLN A 425 3.35 34.69 -15.75
C GLN A 425 3.92 35.85 -16.56
N ARG A 426 4.39 35.58 -17.79
CA ARG A 426 4.91 36.61 -18.69
C ARG A 426 3.86 37.64 -19.06
N VAL A 427 2.64 37.20 -19.37
CA VAL A 427 1.51 38.09 -19.72
C VAL A 427 1.12 38.96 -18.52
N LEU A 428 1.04 38.40 -17.31
CA LEU A 428 0.74 39.16 -16.10
C LEU A 428 1.85 40.16 -15.74
N ASN A 429 3.12 39.78 -15.88
CA ASN A 429 4.25 40.70 -15.71
C ASN A 429 4.26 41.83 -16.75
N ALA A 430 3.89 41.52 -17.99
CA ALA A 430 3.72 42.54 -19.03
C ALA A 430 2.58 43.51 -18.65
N TYR A 431 1.45 43.01 -18.13
CA TYR A 431 0.37 43.86 -17.62
C TYR A 431 0.82 44.74 -16.45
N ALA A 432 1.52 44.19 -15.45
CA ALA A 432 2.08 44.96 -14.35
C ALA A 432 3.02 46.08 -14.84
N THR A 433 3.86 45.79 -15.84
CA THR A 433 4.74 46.79 -16.45
C THR A 433 3.95 47.89 -17.17
N LYS A 434 2.85 47.55 -17.85
CA LYS A 434 1.97 48.53 -18.50
C LYS A 434 1.27 49.43 -17.47
N LEU A 435 0.81 48.88 -16.35
CA LEU A 435 0.27 49.65 -15.22
C LEU A 435 1.33 50.59 -14.64
N PHE A 436 2.54 50.10 -14.42
CA PHE A 436 3.66 50.89 -13.90
C PHE A 436 4.02 52.06 -14.82
N VAL A 437 4.10 51.84 -16.14
CA VAL A 437 4.43 52.88 -17.12
C VAL A 437 3.35 53.97 -17.19
N LYS A 438 2.09 53.63 -16.86
CA LYS A 438 0.96 54.56 -16.83
C LYS A 438 0.89 55.42 -15.57
N LEU A 439 1.65 55.10 -14.52
CA LEU A 439 1.76 55.98 -13.36
C LEU A 439 2.40 57.31 -13.77
N PRO A 440 1.87 58.46 -13.33
CA PRO A 440 2.44 59.76 -13.62
C PRO A 440 3.84 59.82 -13.01
N LYS A 441 4.87 59.76 -13.87
CA LYS A 441 6.26 59.81 -13.43
C LYS A 441 6.54 61.22 -12.89
N GLY A 442 6.86 61.33 -11.61
CA GLY A 442 7.60 62.48 -11.13
C GLY A 442 8.89 62.60 -11.93
N GLY A 443 9.20 63.80 -12.40
CA GLY A 443 10.25 64.02 -13.39
C GLY A 443 11.64 63.60 -12.90
N THR A 444 11.99 62.34 -13.04
CA THR A 444 13.38 61.86 -12.97
C THR A 444 14.02 62.03 -14.35
N SER A 445 14.00 63.26 -14.87
CA SER A 445 14.97 63.65 -15.89
C SER A 445 16.20 64.15 -15.15
N ILE A 446 17.37 63.69 -15.55
CA ILE A 446 18.69 64.04 -15.00
C ILE A 446 18.90 65.58 -14.96
N ILE A 447 18.08 66.33 -15.71
CA ILE A 447 18.06 67.80 -15.79
C ILE A 447 17.40 68.46 -14.55
N ALA A 448 16.48 67.79 -13.85
CA ALA A 448 15.77 68.36 -12.68
C ALA A 448 16.69 68.50 -11.44
N ALA A 449 17.70 67.63 -11.30
CA ALA A 449 18.68 67.70 -10.22
C ALA A 449 19.61 68.93 -10.35
N ALA A 450 19.72 69.54 -11.54
CA ALA A 450 20.67 70.61 -11.80
C ALA A 450 20.10 72.03 -11.56
N THR A 451 18.80 72.20 -11.40
CA THR A 451 18.14 73.52 -11.29
C THR A 451 17.46 73.80 -9.94
N GLY A 452 17.57 72.91 -8.95
CA GLY A 452 16.97 73.14 -7.62
C GLY A 452 15.45 73.27 -7.63
N MET A 453 14.80 72.78 -8.70
CA MET A 453 13.36 72.54 -8.73
C MET A 453 13.15 71.09 -8.32
N ASP A 454 13.03 70.85 -7.02
CA ASP A 454 12.56 69.57 -6.50
C ASP A 454 11.31 69.13 -7.27
N GLY A 455 11.30 67.87 -7.69
CA GLY A 455 10.29 67.27 -8.56
C GLY A 455 8.90 67.35 -7.96
N ARG A 456 8.22 68.49 -8.14
CA ARG A 456 6.81 68.65 -7.78
C ARG A 456 5.97 67.87 -8.79
N ILE A 457 5.56 66.67 -8.41
CA ILE A 457 4.51 65.94 -9.11
C ILE A 457 3.22 66.73 -8.86
N LYS A 458 2.74 67.47 -9.86
CA LYS A 458 1.39 68.05 -9.81
C LYS A 458 0.41 66.95 -10.21
N VAL A 459 -0.14 66.25 -9.24
CA VAL A 459 -1.19 65.25 -9.46
C VAL A 459 -2.54 65.97 -9.51
N SER A 460 -3.25 65.90 -10.64
CA SER A 460 -4.62 66.42 -10.75
C SER A 460 -5.61 65.53 -9.97
N GLU A 461 -6.79 66.03 -9.60
CA GLU A 461 -7.85 65.20 -8.99
C GLU A 461 -8.28 64.01 -9.88
N LYS A 462 -8.06 64.09 -11.18
CA LYS A 462 -8.26 62.97 -12.12
C LYS A 462 -7.14 61.93 -12.00
N ASP A 463 -5.91 62.38 -11.84
CA ASP A 463 -4.73 61.52 -11.70
C ASP A 463 -4.73 60.79 -10.35
N GLU A 464 -5.18 61.44 -9.27
CA GLU A 464 -5.35 60.81 -7.94
C GLU A 464 -6.33 59.64 -8.00
N ARG A 465 -7.48 59.85 -8.65
CA ARG A 465 -8.47 58.80 -8.81
C ARG A 465 -7.96 57.66 -9.71
N MET A 466 -7.29 57.98 -10.81
CA MET A 466 -6.65 56.98 -11.68
C MET A 466 -5.63 56.12 -10.90
N ILE A 467 -4.80 56.74 -10.05
CA ILE A 467 -3.83 56.03 -9.21
C ILE A 467 -4.55 55.09 -8.23
N CYS A 468 -5.65 55.52 -7.59
CA CYS A 468 -6.44 54.66 -6.71
C CYS A 468 -7.03 53.43 -7.44
N TYR A 469 -7.53 53.59 -8.66
CA TYR A 469 -7.99 52.46 -9.48
C TYR A 469 -6.84 51.52 -9.86
N ILE A 470 -5.64 52.05 -10.16
CA ILE A 470 -4.45 51.23 -10.42
C ILE A 470 -4.05 50.43 -9.17
N VAL A 471 -4.07 51.04 -7.98
CA VAL A 471 -3.79 50.35 -6.70
C VAL A 471 -4.78 49.21 -6.47
N ASN A 472 -6.08 49.50 -6.56
CA ASN A 472 -7.13 48.49 -6.38
C ASN A 472 -7.02 47.36 -7.40
N THR A 473 -6.69 47.69 -8.65
CA THR A 473 -6.50 46.71 -9.72
C THR A 473 -5.25 45.87 -9.48
N ALA A 474 -4.14 46.46 -9.06
CA ALA A 474 -2.92 45.73 -8.75
C ALA A 474 -3.10 44.81 -7.52
N ASP A 475 -3.83 45.24 -6.49
CA ASP A 475 -4.20 44.38 -5.34
C ASP A 475 -5.12 43.22 -5.76
N TYR A 476 -6.10 43.49 -6.63
CA TYR A 476 -6.93 42.45 -7.22
C TYR A 476 -6.12 41.44 -8.04
N CYS A 477 -5.21 41.91 -8.90
CA CYS A 477 -4.32 41.05 -9.68
C CYS A 477 -3.39 40.21 -8.77
N HIS A 478 -2.85 40.81 -7.72
CA HIS A 478 -2.02 40.13 -6.73
C HIS A 478 -2.76 38.96 -6.08
N LYS A 479 -3.98 39.20 -5.55
CA LYS A 479 -4.83 38.16 -4.95
C LYS A 479 -5.23 37.09 -5.96
N THR A 480 -5.76 37.50 -7.11
CA THR A 480 -6.25 36.57 -8.15
C THR A 480 -5.14 35.72 -8.76
N SER A 481 -3.90 36.24 -8.83
CA SER A 481 -2.74 35.46 -9.27
C SER A 481 -2.36 34.35 -8.27
N GLY A 482 -2.59 34.57 -6.98
CA GLY A 482 -2.44 33.53 -5.95
C GLY A 482 -3.47 32.42 -6.11
N ASP A 483 -4.76 32.78 -6.25
CA ASP A 483 -5.84 31.82 -6.49
C ASP A 483 -5.58 30.95 -7.74
N LEU A 484 -4.99 31.55 -8.79
CA LEU A 484 -4.64 30.85 -10.03
C LEU A 484 -3.58 29.76 -9.79
N VAL A 485 -2.62 29.96 -8.89
CA VAL A 485 -1.60 28.94 -8.56
C VAL A 485 -2.22 27.77 -7.83
N GLU A 486 -3.12 28.01 -6.89
CA GLU A 486 -3.81 26.94 -6.19
C GLU A 486 -4.63 26.09 -7.18
N GLU A 487 -5.36 26.74 -8.09
CA GLU A 487 -6.10 26.07 -9.16
C GLU A 487 -5.17 25.24 -10.06
N VAL A 488 -4.02 25.77 -10.49
CA VAL A 488 -3.07 25.05 -11.35
C VAL A 488 -2.39 23.89 -10.60
N SER A 489 -2.03 24.09 -9.34
CA SER A 489 -1.32 23.09 -8.51
C SER A 489 -2.17 21.87 -8.20
N THR A 490 -3.49 22.04 -8.07
CA THR A 490 -4.43 20.91 -7.92
C THR A 490 -4.61 20.10 -9.20
N ILE A 491 -4.38 20.72 -10.36
CA ILE A 491 -4.64 20.12 -11.68
C ILE A 491 -3.40 19.43 -12.25
N ILE A 492 -2.20 19.97 -12.00
CA ILE A 492 -0.95 19.52 -12.62
C ILE A 492 -0.41 18.22 -12.00
N HIS A 493 0.35 17.44 -12.77
CA HIS A 493 0.98 16.21 -12.27
C HIS A 493 1.98 16.53 -11.13
N PRO A 494 2.02 15.73 -10.03
CA PRO A 494 2.80 16.02 -8.82
C PRO A 494 4.27 16.47 -8.97
N PRO A 495 5.10 15.91 -9.89
CA PRO A 495 6.49 16.35 -10.07
C PRO A 495 6.62 17.78 -10.61
N TYR A 496 5.59 18.32 -11.27
CA TYR A 496 5.60 19.69 -11.79
C TYR A 496 4.94 20.69 -10.84
N ALA A 497 4.17 20.23 -9.85
CA ALA A 497 3.50 21.09 -8.87
C ALA A 497 4.50 21.92 -8.05
N ASN A 498 5.65 21.34 -7.70
CA ASN A 498 6.71 22.06 -6.97
C ASN A 498 7.38 23.18 -7.77
N GLY A 499 7.20 23.22 -9.09
CA GLY A 499 7.75 24.28 -9.95
C GLY A 499 6.75 25.41 -10.25
N VAL A 500 5.50 25.30 -9.81
CA VAL A 500 4.45 26.31 -10.03
C VAL A 500 4.57 27.37 -8.94
N ASP A 501 5.37 28.39 -9.20
CA ASP A 501 5.54 29.54 -8.32
C ASP A 501 5.13 30.82 -9.06
N ILE A 502 4.31 31.68 -8.43
CA ILE A 502 3.84 32.98 -8.95
C ILE A 502 4.42 34.16 -8.17
N SER A 503 5.31 33.92 -7.21
CA SER A 503 5.86 34.93 -6.31
C SER A 503 6.43 36.12 -7.07
N GLU A 504 7.16 35.91 -8.17
CA GLU A 504 7.70 37.00 -8.99
C GLU A 504 6.62 37.94 -9.56
N VAL A 505 5.46 37.40 -9.95
CA VAL A 505 4.33 38.19 -10.47
C VAL A 505 3.63 38.94 -9.34
N GLN A 506 3.48 38.30 -8.18
CA GLN A 506 2.96 38.94 -6.98
C GLN A 506 3.86 40.09 -6.50
N ASP A 507 5.17 39.89 -6.52
CA ASP A 507 6.15 40.93 -6.21
C ASP A 507 6.09 42.09 -7.21
N ALA A 508 5.90 41.80 -8.50
CA ALA A 508 5.73 42.82 -9.52
C ALA A 508 4.47 43.68 -9.27
N PHE A 509 3.32 43.07 -8.96
CA PHE A 509 2.12 43.83 -8.59
C PHE A 509 2.28 44.58 -7.27
N SER A 510 2.95 44.01 -6.27
CA SER A 510 3.26 44.69 -5.00
C SER A 510 4.17 45.91 -5.19
N SER A 511 5.12 45.84 -6.13
CA SER A 511 5.97 46.96 -6.54
C SER A 511 5.15 48.07 -7.23
N VAL A 512 4.18 47.69 -8.07
CA VAL A 512 3.23 48.65 -8.67
C VAL A 512 2.39 49.34 -7.59
N ILE A 513 1.85 48.60 -6.62
CA ILE A 513 1.07 49.15 -5.49
C ILE A 513 1.94 50.15 -4.71
N THR A 514 3.14 49.75 -4.33
CA THR A 514 4.06 50.60 -3.55
C THR A 514 4.40 51.89 -4.30
N SER A 515 4.73 51.77 -5.58
CA SER A 515 5.10 52.93 -6.42
C SER A 515 3.91 53.86 -6.65
N ALA A 516 2.71 53.30 -6.83
CA ALA A 516 1.47 54.05 -6.98
C ALA A 516 1.12 54.82 -5.69
N LEU A 517 1.23 54.18 -4.52
CA LEU A 517 1.01 54.83 -3.22
C LEU A 517 2.04 55.93 -2.94
N VAL A 518 3.33 55.69 -3.22
CA VAL A 518 4.37 56.74 -3.07
C VAL A 518 4.08 57.92 -3.99
N THR A 519 3.66 57.67 -5.23
CA THR A 519 3.31 58.73 -6.19
C THR A 519 2.09 59.53 -5.71
N LEU A 520 1.10 58.86 -5.12
CA LEU A 520 -0.08 59.51 -4.54
C LEU A 520 0.29 60.37 -3.32
N VAL A 521 1.07 59.82 -2.38
CA VAL A 521 1.51 60.53 -1.18
C VAL A 521 2.35 61.76 -1.56
N HIS A 522 3.34 61.58 -2.45
CA HIS A 522 4.16 62.70 -2.93
C HIS A 522 3.33 63.74 -3.69
N GLY A 523 2.30 63.30 -4.44
CA GLY A 523 1.36 64.19 -5.11
C GLY A 523 0.49 65.01 -4.16
N LEU A 524 0.11 64.44 -3.01
CA LEU A 524 -0.61 65.15 -1.96
C LEU A 524 0.31 66.07 -1.18
N GLU A 525 1.51 65.62 -0.82
CA GLU A 525 2.53 66.44 -0.14
C GLU A 525 2.87 67.69 -0.98
N THR A 526 3.07 67.55 -2.29
CA THR A 526 3.35 68.68 -3.18
C THR A 526 2.15 69.64 -3.32
N LYS A 527 0.92 69.17 -3.15
CA LYS A 527 -0.24 70.06 -3.04
C LYS A 527 -0.14 70.88 -1.76
N PHE A 528 0.10 70.25 -0.61
CA PHE A 528 0.20 70.91 0.69
C PHE A 528 1.49 71.71 0.89
N ASP A 529 2.54 71.49 0.10
CA ASP A 529 3.82 72.20 0.20
C ASP A 529 3.65 73.72 0.16
N LYS A 530 2.71 74.22 -0.64
CA LYS A 530 2.47 75.66 -0.76
C LYS A 530 1.84 76.21 0.51
N GLU A 531 0.79 75.59 0.99
CA GLU A 531 0.08 75.97 2.22
C GLU A 531 0.97 75.79 3.46
N MET A 532 1.82 74.75 3.50
CA MET A 532 2.80 74.52 4.56
C MET A 532 3.95 75.55 4.52
N ALA A 533 4.41 75.94 3.33
CA ALA A 533 5.38 77.03 3.18
C ALA A 533 4.78 78.39 3.60
N ASP A 534 3.50 78.62 3.34
CA ASP A 534 2.79 79.81 3.83
C ASP A 534 2.62 79.75 5.36
N MET A 535 2.32 78.57 5.92
CA MET A 535 2.22 78.33 7.36
C MET A 535 3.52 78.61 8.10
N THR A 536 4.68 78.20 7.58
CA THR A 536 5.99 78.44 8.22
C THR A 536 6.41 79.92 8.23
N ARG A 537 5.85 80.76 7.34
CA ARG A 537 6.10 82.21 7.32
C ARG A 537 5.31 82.97 8.39
N VAL A 538 4.32 82.34 9.01
CA VAL A 538 3.56 82.93 10.11
C VAL A 538 4.36 82.85 11.40
N SER A 539 4.52 83.98 12.10
CA SER A 539 5.18 84.02 13.41
C SER A 539 4.24 83.52 14.51
N TRP A 540 4.13 82.19 14.63
CA TRP A 540 3.22 81.51 15.57
C TRP A 540 3.42 81.91 17.04
N GLY A 541 4.62 82.38 17.41
CA GLY A 541 4.94 82.82 18.78
C GLY A 541 4.26 84.12 19.24
N ILE A 542 3.64 84.89 18.32
CA ILE A 542 2.98 86.17 18.65
C ILE A 542 1.49 85.97 19.00
N PHE A 543 0.89 84.84 18.63
CA PHE A 543 -0.54 84.58 18.84
C PHE A 543 -0.80 83.97 20.23
N LYS A 544 -1.47 84.72 21.13
CA LYS A 544 -1.87 84.24 22.47
C LYS A 544 -3.19 83.45 22.51
N SER A 545 -3.98 83.46 21.44
CA SER A 545 -5.17 82.61 21.28
C SER A 545 -5.40 82.31 19.80
N VAL A 546 -5.59 81.03 19.48
CA VAL A 546 -5.93 80.56 18.12
C VAL A 546 -7.44 80.70 17.95
N GLY A 547 -7.89 81.43 16.92
CA GLY A 547 -9.31 81.51 16.56
C GLY A 547 -9.71 80.32 15.68
N ASP A 548 -10.92 79.81 15.85
CA ASP A 548 -11.46 78.58 15.24
C ASP A 548 -11.79 78.71 13.73
N GLN A 549 -11.20 79.67 13.03
CA GLN A 549 -11.42 79.91 11.60
C GLN A 549 -10.10 80.06 10.85
N SER A 550 -9.75 79.03 10.08
CA SER A 550 -8.72 79.11 9.05
C SER A 550 -9.17 80.09 7.96
N ASN A 551 -8.35 81.07 7.62
CA ASN A 551 -8.64 82.03 6.55
C ASN A 551 -8.85 81.30 5.20
N LYS A 552 -9.86 81.77 4.46
CA LYS A 552 -10.20 81.33 3.09
C LYS A 552 -9.07 81.57 2.09
#